data_AF-A0A9Q1F454-F1
#
_entry.id   AF-A0A9Q1F454-F1
#
_cell.length_a   1.000
_cell.length_b   1.000
_cell.length_c   1.000
_cell.angle_alpha   90.00
_cell.angle_beta   90.00
_cell.angle_gamma   90.00
#
_symmetry.space_group_name_H-M   'P 1'
#
loop_
_entity.id
_entity.type
_entity.pdbx_description
1 polymer ?
#
loop_
_entity_poly.entity_id
_entity_poly.type
_entity_poly.pdbx_seq_one_letter_code
_entity_poly.pdbx_strand_id
1 'polypeptide(L)'
;MGNISDEQCPQKNIANSMGNISDEQCPQKNIANSMGNISDEQCPQKNIANSMGNISDEQCPQENIANSMGNISDEQCPQKNIANSMGNISDEQCPQKNIANSMGNISDEQCPQKNIANSMGNISDEQCPQKNIANSMGNISDEQCPQKNIANSMGNISDEQCPQKNIANSMGNISDEQCPQKNIANSMGNISDEQCPQKNIANSMGNISDEQCPQKNIANSMGNISDEQCPQENIANSMGNISDEQCPQKNIANSMGNISDEQCPQKNIANSMGNISDEQCPQKNIANSMGNISDEQCPQKNIANSMGNISDEQCPQKNIANSMGNISDEQCPQKNIANSMGNISDEQCPQKNIANSMGNISDEQCPQKNIANSMGNISDEQCPQENIANSMGNISDEQCPQKNIANSMGNISDEQCPQKNIANSMGNISDEQCPQKNIANSMGNISDEQCPQKNIANSMGNISDEQCPQKNIANSMGNISDEQCPQKNIANSMGNISDE
;
A
#
# COMPACT_ATOMS: atom_id res chain seq x y z
N MET A 1 -43.04 -56.40 -13.64
CA MET A 1 -42.80 -55.01 -14.04
C MET A 1 -44.12 -54.49 -14.55
N GLY A 2 -44.87 -53.82 -13.68
CA GLY A 2 -46.13 -53.17 -14.07
C GLY A 2 -45.92 -51.68 -13.89
N ASN A 3 -46.23 -50.89 -14.91
CA ASN A 3 -46.37 -49.44 -14.73
C ASN A 3 -47.65 -49.22 -13.93
N ILE A 4 -47.60 -48.34 -12.93
CA ILE A 4 -48.79 -47.92 -12.19
C ILE A 4 -49.28 -46.66 -12.91
N SER A 5 -50.42 -46.76 -13.59
CA SER A 5 -51.15 -45.65 -14.21
C SER A 5 -52.62 -45.84 -13.87
N ASP A 6 -53.17 -45.10 -12.90
CA ASP A 6 -54.54 -45.28 -12.41
C ASP A 6 -55.40 -44.02 -12.66
N GLU A 7 -56.42 -44.14 -13.50
CA GLU A 7 -57.37 -43.08 -13.88
C GLU A 7 -58.48 -42.84 -12.81
N GLN A 8 -58.39 -43.43 -11.61
CA GLN A 8 -59.43 -43.34 -10.56
C GLN A 8 -58.84 -43.12 -9.15
N CYS A 9 -59.11 -41.97 -8.52
CA CYS A 9 -58.59 -41.60 -7.19
C CYS A 9 -59.33 -42.24 -5.98
N PRO A 10 -58.67 -42.47 -4.81
CA PRO A 10 -57.32 -42.05 -4.44
C PRO A 10 -56.42 -43.15 -3.83
N GLN A 11 -55.21 -43.35 -4.37
CA GLN A 11 -54.10 -43.96 -3.60
C GLN A 11 -53.43 -42.88 -2.74
N LYS A 12 -53.68 -42.93 -1.42
CA LYS A 12 -53.06 -41.99 -0.49
C LYS A 12 -51.56 -42.24 -0.31
N ASN A 13 -51.06 -43.47 -0.47
CA ASN A 13 -49.64 -43.79 -0.26
C ASN A 13 -49.21 -44.89 -1.24
N ILE A 14 -48.12 -44.68 -1.97
CA ILE A 14 -47.45 -45.69 -2.79
C ILE A 14 -46.21 -46.15 -2.02
N ALA A 15 -46.04 -47.46 -1.86
CA ALA A 15 -44.90 -48.03 -1.16
C ALA A 15 -44.37 -49.28 -1.85
N ASN A 16 -43.04 -49.43 -1.90
CA ASN A 16 -42.34 -50.60 -2.46
C ASN A 16 -42.70 -50.86 -3.94
N SER A 17 -42.80 -49.80 -4.74
CA SER A 17 -43.09 -49.90 -6.17
C SER A 17 -41.85 -50.29 -6.97
N MET A 18 -42.05 -51.11 -8.01
CA MET A 18 -41.03 -51.47 -9.00
C MET A 18 -41.58 -51.20 -10.41
N GLY A 19 -41.17 -50.08 -11.00
CA GLY A 19 -41.67 -49.54 -12.25
C GLY A 19 -41.80 -48.03 -12.19
N ASN A 20 -42.11 -47.41 -13.33
CA ASN A 20 -42.36 -45.96 -13.36
C ASN A 20 -43.71 -45.66 -12.68
N ILE A 21 -43.74 -44.60 -11.88
CA ILE A 21 -44.93 -44.02 -11.28
C ILE A 21 -45.24 -42.75 -12.08
N SER A 22 -46.44 -42.66 -12.63
CA SER A 22 -46.91 -41.44 -13.28
C SER A 22 -48.40 -41.26 -13.05
N ASP A 23 -48.79 -40.12 -12.49
CA ASP A 23 -50.19 -39.72 -12.29
C ASP A 23 -50.46 -38.34 -12.93
N GLU A 24 -51.45 -38.29 -13.82
CA GLU A 24 -51.86 -37.03 -14.46
C GLU A 24 -52.81 -36.19 -13.57
N GLN A 25 -53.64 -36.80 -12.71
CA GLN A 25 -54.76 -36.09 -12.03
C GLN A 25 -55.04 -36.46 -10.55
N CYS A 26 -54.22 -37.31 -9.92
CA CYS A 26 -54.39 -37.70 -8.52
C CYS A 26 -53.30 -37.21 -7.55
N PRO A 27 -53.64 -36.48 -6.45
CA PRO A 27 -52.66 -36.10 -5.43
C PRO A 27 -52.12 -37.31 -4.67
N GLN A 28 -50.81 -37.54 -4.77
CA GLN A 28 -50.13 -38.59 -4.01
C GLN A 28 -49.60 -38.05 -2.67
N LYS A 29 -50.08 -38.60 -1.55
CA LYS A 29 -49.64 -38.09 -0.24
C LYS A 29 -48.24 -38.56 0.13
N ASN A 30 -47.86 -39.81 -0.17
CA ASN A 30 -46.54 -40.32 0.15
C ASN A 30 -46.10 -41.39 -0.85
N ILE A 31 -44.90 -41.24 -1.43
CA ILE A 31 -44.19 -42.29 -2.18
C ILE A 31 -43.01 -42.75 -1.33
N ALA A 32 -42.88 -44.06 -1.11
CA ALA A 32 -41.76 -44.63 -0.35
C ALA A 32 -41.17 -45.87 -1.02
N ASN A 33 -39.85 -46.00 -1.00
CA ASN A 33 -39.12 -47.17 -1.50
C ASN A 33 -39.49 -47.50 -2.96
N SER A 34 -39.37 -46.51 -3.85
CA SER A 34 -39.67 -46.68 -5.28
C SER A 34 -38.41 -47.03 -6.07
N MET A 35 -38.52 -47.95 -7.03
CA MET A 35 -37.50 -48.20 -8.06
C MET A 35 -38.10 -47.97 -9.44
N GLY A 36 -37.73 -46.87 -10.10
CA GLY A 36 -38.26 -46.39 -11.36
C GLY A 36 -38.41 -44.87 -11.35
N ASN A 37 -38.73 -44.29 -12.51
CA ASN A 37 -38.94 -42.84 -12.60
C ASN A 37 -40.28 -42.46 -11.96
N ILE A 38 -40.33 -41.31 -11.30
CA ILE A 38 -41.52 -40.68 -10.76
C ILE A 38 -41.77 -39.42 -11.59
N SER A 39 -42.97 -39.28 -12.16
CA SER A 39 -43.32 -38.06 -12.90
C SER A 39 -44.81 -37.74 -12.82
N ASP A 40 -45.14 -36.57 -12.27
CA ASP A 40 -46.51 -36.09 -12.15
C ASP A 40 -46.70 -34.73 -12.84
N GLU A 41 -47.77 -34.59 -13.63
CA GLU A 41 -48.05 -33.34 -14.36
C GLU A 41 -48.81 -32.29 -13.52
N GLN A 42 -49.81 -32.67 -12.70
CA GLN A 42 -50.72 -31.70 -12.05
C GLN A 42 -51.07 -31.96 -10.57
N CYS A 43 -50.38 -32.89 -9.91
CA CYS A 43 -50.76 -33.43 -8.62
C CYS A 43 -49.75 -33.19 -7.49
N PRO A 44 -50.14 -32.50 -6.40
CA PRO A 44 -49.22 -32.20 -5.31
C PRO A 44 -48.73 -33.48 -4.62
N GLN A 45 -47.41 -33.66 -4.56
CA GLN A 45 -46.77 -34.74 -3.81
C GLN A 45 -46.30 -34.25 -2.44
N LYS A 46 -46.77 -34.88 -1.35
CA LYS A 46 -46.35 -34.42 -0.01
C LYS A 46 -44.95 -34.94 0.36
N ASN A 47 -44.67 -36.22 0.17
CA ASN A 47 -43.39 -36.80 0.56
C ASN A 47 -42.93 -37.90 -0.41
N ILE A 48 -41.71 -37.77 -0.94
CA ILE A 48 -41.00 -38.82 -1.65
C ILE A 48 -39.83 -39.27 -0.76
N ALA A 49 -39.73 -40.57 -0.48
CA ALA A 49 -38.66 -41.11 0.35
C ALA A 49 -38.05 -42.38 -0.27
N ASN A 50 -36.72 -42.51 -0.22
CA ASN A 50 -35.98 -43.68 -0.68
C ASN A 50 -36.33 -44.05 -2.14
N SER A 51 -36.18 -43.08 -3.06
CA SER A 51 -36.44 -43.30 -4.48
C SER A 51 -35.15 -43.63 -5.23
N MET A 52 -35.22 -44.55 -6.18
CA MET A 52 -34.16 -44.84 -7.15
C MET A 52 -34.72 -44.68 -8.57
N GLY A 53 -34.31 -43.63 -9.26
CA GLY A 53 -34.84 -43.20 -10.55
C GLY A 53 -34.96 -41.69 -10.60
N ASN A 54 -35.27 -41.14 -11.78
CA ASN A 54 -35.47 -39.70 -11.92
C ASN A 54 -36.83 -39.29 -11.35
N ILE A 55 -36.87 -38.12 -10.72
CA ILE A 55 -38.09 -37.45 -10.26
C ILE A 55 -38.28 -36.22 -11.15
N SER A 56 -39.44 -36.09 -11.79
CA SER A 56 -39.71 -34.91 -12.62
C SER A 56 -41.18 -34.51 -12.63
N ASP A 57 -41.47 -33.30 -12.14
CA ASP A 57 -42.82 -32.76 -12.04
C ASP A 57 -42.97 -31.42 -12.79
N GLU A 58 -44.13 -31.18 -13.42
CA GLU A 58 -44.36 -29.99 -14.25
C GLU A 58 -45.20 -28.88 -13.57
N GLN A 59 -46.13 -29.21 -12.66
CA GLN A 59 -46.98 -28.21 -11.97
C GLN A 59 -47.39 -28.61 -10.52
N CYS A 60 -46.68 -29.55 -9.93
CA CYS A 60 -46.96 -30.22 -8.67
C CYS A 60 -46.08 -29.74 -7.50
N PRO A 61 -46.61 -29.02 -6.49
CA PRO A 61 -45.79 -28.64 -5.36
C PRO A 61 -45.34 -29.87 -4.56
N GLN A 62 -44.03 -30.03 -4.37
CA GLN A 62 -43.44 -31.10 -3.56
C GLN A 62 -43.05 -30.61 -2.16
N GLU A 63 -43.56 -31.24 -1.10
CA GLU A 63 -43.21 -30.80 0.26
C GLU A 63 -41.86 -31.36 0.73
N ASN A 64 -41.55 -32.65 0.52
CA ASN A 64 -40.27 -33.22 0.94
C ASN A 64 -39.80 -34.35 0.01
N ILE A 65 -38.56 -34.26 -0.49
CA ILE A 65 -37.82 -35.36 -1.12
C ILE A 65 -36.69 -35.78 -0.19
N ALA A 66 -36.59 -37.07 0.12
CA ALA A 66 -35.55 -37.61 0.99
C ALA A 66 -34.92 -38.90 0.43
N ASN A 67 -33.60 -39.01 0.50
CA ASN A 67 -32.85 -40.21 0.09
C ASN A 67 -33.16 -40.61 -1.37
N SER A 68 -33.02 -39.67 -2.30
CA SER A 68 -33.23 -39.91 -3.73
C SER A 68 -31.91 -40.27 -4.42
N MET A 69 -31.93 -41.24 -5.33
CA MET A 69 -30.83 -41.52 -6.25
C MET A 69 -31.33 -41.44 -7.69
N GLY A 70 -30.90 -40.42 -8.42
CA GLY A 70 -31.40 -40.03 -9.73
C GLY A 70 -31.51 -38.50 -9.83
N ASN A 71 -31.80 -37.99 -11.03
CA ASN A 71 -31.98 -36.56 -11.21
C ASN A 71 -33.35 -36.12 -10.68
N ILE A 72 -33.41 -34.93 -10.09
CA ILE A 72 -34.63 -34.23 -9.70
C ILE A 72 -34.78 -33.05 -10.65
N SER A 73 -35.91 -32.94 -11.34
CA SER A 73 -36.13 -31.85 -12.29
C SER A 73 -37.57 -31.37 -12.28
N ASP A 74 -37.82 -30.17 -11.76
CA ASP A 74 -39.16 -29.63 -11.68
C ASP A 74 -39.33 -28.34 -12.52
N GLU A 75 -40.43 -28.27 -13.26
CA GLU A 75 -40.91 -27.06 -13.93
C GLU A 75 -42.00 -26.46 -13.03
N GLN A 76 -41.95 -25.18 -12.65
CA GLN A 76 -42.99 -24.42 -11.92
C GLN A 76 -43.51 -24.95 -10.55
N CYS A 77 -42.90 -25.98 -9.97
CA CYS A 77 -43.27 -26.62 -8.71
C CYS A 77 -42.47 -26.12 -7.49
N PRO A 78 -43.09 -25.49 -6.47
CA PRO A 78 -42.34 -25.11 -5.28
C PRO A 78 -41.94 -26.35 -4.46
N GLN A 79 -40.63 -26.59 -4.32
CA GLN A 79 -40.08 -27.63 -3.47
C GLN A 79 -39.70 -27.10 -2.07
N LYS A 80 -40.22 -27.70 -1.01
CA LYS A 80 -39.92 -27.20 0.35
C LYS A 80 -38.64 -27.80 0.95
N ASN A 81 -38.36 -29.09 0.77
CA ASN A 81 -37.12 -29.68 1.29
C ASN A 81 -36.62 -30.84 0.40
N ILE A 82 -35.36 -30.78 -0.04
CA ILE A 82 -34.61 -31.91 -0.61
C ILE A 82 -33.53 -32.31 0.38
N ALA A 83 -33.45 -33.59 0.73
CA ALA A 83 -32.43 -34.11 1.63
C ALA A 83 -31.81 -35.41 1.12
N ASN A 84 -30.47 -35.53 1.25
CA ASN A 84 -29.72 -36.75 0.89
C ASN A 84 -29.99 -37.18 -0.57
N SER A 85 -29.85 -36.25 -1.52
CA SER A 85 -30.01 -36.55 -2.95
C SER A 85 -28.67 -36.92 -3.58
N MET A 86 -28.69 -37.87 -4.51
CA MET A 86 -27.56 -38.21 -5.37
C MET A 86 -27.99 -38.18 -6.82
N GLY A 87 -27.53 -37.19 -7.57
CA GLY A 87 -27.97 -36.83 -8.91
C GLY A 87 -28.07 -35.32 -9.05
N ASN A 88 -28.32 -34.84 -10.26
CA ASN A 88 -28.49 -33.41 -10.49
C ASN A 88 -29.87 -32.94 -10.01
N ILE A 89 -29.93 -31.73 -9.47
CA ILE A 89 -31.17 -31.02 -9.16
C ILE A 89 -31.26 -29.87 -10.15
N SER A 90 -32.35 -29.80 -10.91
CA SER A 90 -32.55 -28.77 -11.94
C SER A 90 -33.96 -28.24 -11.92
N ASP A 91 -34.16 -26.99 -11.52
CA ASP A 91 -35.49 -26.42 -11.36
C ASP A 91 -35.68 -25.15 -12.20
N GLU A 92 -36.85 -25.02 -12.84
CA GLU A 92 -37.25 -23.85 -13.63
C GLU A 92 -38.49 -23.18 -12.98
N GLN A 93 -38.37 -21.95 -12.50
CA GLN A 93 -39.43 -21.14 -11.85
C GLN A 93 -40.03 -21.69 -10.53
N CYS A 94 -39.34 -22.59 -9.85
CA CYS A 94 -39.69 -23.28 -8.61
C CYS A 94 -38.97 -22.72 -7.36
N PRO A 95 -39.64 -22.07 -6.40
CA PRO A 95 -38.95 -21.63 -5.19
C PRO A 95 -38.56 -22.82 -4.30
N GLN A 96 -37.26 -23.08 -4.15
CA GLN A 96 -36.74 -24.11 -3.25
C GLN A 96 -36.41 -23.56 -1.85
N LYS A 97 -36.95 -24.18 -0.79
CA LYS A 97 -36.69 -23.68 0.57
C LYS A 97 -35.43 -24.27 1.21
N ASN A 98 -35.14 -25.56 1.07
CA ASN A 98 -33.93 -26.16 1.66
C ASN A 98 -33.42 -27.34 0.82
N ILE A 99 -32.16 -27.30 0.40
CA ILE A 99 -31.40 -28.46 -0.10
C ILE A 99 -30.36 -28.84 0.94
N ALA A 100 -30.30 -30.12 1.32
CA ALA A 100 -29.31 -30.61 2.28
C ALA A 100 -28.68 -31.93 1.82
N ASN A 101 -27.36 -32.06 1.98
CA ASN A 101 -26.60 -33.28 1.68
C ASN A 101 -26.83 -33.76 0.23
N SER A 102 -26.64 -32.87 -0.75
CA SER A 102 -26.78 -33.21 -2.17
C SER A 102 -25.42 -33.62 -2.75
N MET A 103 -25.41 -34.62 -3.63
CA MET A 103 -24.27 -34.99 -4.46
C MET A 103 -24.67 -34.94 -5.93
N GLY A 104 -24.18 -33.95 -6.66
CA GLY A 104 -24.56 -33.64 -8.04
C GLY A 104 -24.64 -32.13 -8.23
N ASN A 105 -24.84 -31.68 -9.47
CA ASN A 105 -24.98 -30.26 -9.74
C ASN A 105 -26.38 -29.77 -9.33
N ILE A 106 -26.45 -28.55 -8.81
CA ILE A 106 -27.68 -27.82 -8.55
C ILE A 106 -27.74 -26.69 -9.59
N SER A 107 -28.81 -26.64 -10.38
CA SER A 107 -28.99 -25.63 -11.43
C SER A 107 -30.40 -25.08 -11.38
N ASP A 108 -30.56 -23.79 -11.10
CA ASP A 108 -31.88 -23.18 -10.92
C ASP A 108 -32.05 -21.94 -11.80
N GLU A 109 -33.16 -21.88 -12.54
CA GLU A 109 -33.55 -20.71 -13.36
C GLU A 109 -34.79 -20.04 -12.75
N GLN A 110 -34.69 -18.76 -12.36
CA GLN A 110 -35.77 -17.93 -11.78
C GLN A 110 -36.42 -18.45 -10.46
N CYS A 111 -35.70 -19.29 -9.72
CA CYS A 111 -36.09 -19.97 -8.49
C CYS A 111 -35.40 -19.40 -7.23
N PRO A 112 -36.11 -18.72 -6.29
CA PRO A 112 -35.46 -18.26 -5.08
C PRO A 112 -35.11 -19.43 -4.14
N GLN A 113 -33.81 -19.70 -3.95
CA GLN A 113 -33.34 -20.70 -3.00
C GLN A 113 -33.05 -20.12 -1.61
N LYS A 114 -33.64 -20.70 -0.56
CA LYS A 114 -33.41 -20.18 0.80
C LYS A 114 -32.18 -20.76 1.50
N ASN A 115 -31.90 -22.06 1.40
CA ASN A 115 -30.73 -22.65 2.05
C ASN A 115 -30.21 -23.86 1.26
N ILE A 116 -28.93 -23.85 0.89
CA ILE A 116 -28.17 -25.02 0.43
C ILE A 116 -27.15 -25.38 1.51
N ALA A 117 -27.12 -26.65 1.93
CA ALA A 117 -26.18 -27.13 2.94
C ALA A 117 -25.55 -28.46 2.53
N ASN A 118 -24.23 -28.60 2.73
CA ASN A 118 -23.48 -29.83 2.48
C ASN A 118 -23.67 -30.35 1.05
N SER A 119 -23.49 -29.48 0.04
CA SER A 119 -23.59 -29.86 -1.37
C SER A 119 -22.22 -30.26 -1.92
N MET A 120 -22.17 -31.27 -2.77
CA MET A 120 -20.99 -31.66 -3.53
C MET A 120 -21.34 -31.70 -5.02
N GLY A 121 -20.78 -30.78 -5.79
CA GLY A 121 -21.14 -30.48 -7.18
C GLY A 121 -21.21 -28.98 -7.39
N ASN A 122 -21.37 -28.55 -8.64
CA ASN A 122 -21.50 -27.13 -8.95
C ASN A 122 -22.89 -26.63 -8.58
N ILE A 123 -22.97 -25.38 -8.12
CA ILE A 123 -24.21 -24.64 -7.90
C ILE A 123 -24.22 -23.53 -8.96
N SER A 124 -25.27 -23.48 -9.78
CA SER A 124 -25.41 -22.51 -10.86
C SER A 124 -26.82 -21.92 -10.85
N ASP A 125 -26.96 -20.62 -10.66
CA ASP A 125 -28.26 -19.98 -10.51
C ASP A 125 -28.40 -18.77 -11.45
N GLU A 126 -29.50 -18.72 -12.21
CA GLU A 126 -29.84 -17.60 -13.09
C GLU A 126 -31.11 -16.89 -12.58
N GLN A 127 -30.99 -15.62 -12.16
CA GLN A 127 -32.08 -14.76 -11.65
C GLN A 127 -32.77 -15.22 -10.34
N CYS A 128 -32.09 -16.04 -9.55
CA CYS A 128 -32.51 -16.70 -8.31
C CYS A 128 -31.86 -16.09 -7.04
N PRO A 129 -32.59 -15.37 -6.17
CA PRO A 129 -31.97 -14.88 -4.94
C PRO A 129 -31.66 -16.02 -3.95
N GLN A 130 -30.37 -16.31 -3.72
CA GLN A 130 -29.95 -17.29 -2.73
C GLN A 130 -29.69 -16.69 -1.34
N LYS A 131 -30.31 -17.25 -0.30
CA LYS A 131 -30.11 -16.69 1.06
C LYS A 131 -28.92 -17.26 1.80
N ASN A 132 -28.65 -18.57 1.75
CA ASN A 132 -27.50 -19.16 2.44
C ASN A 132 -26.97 -20.39 1.71
N ILE A 133 -25.68 -20.40 1.37
CA ILE A 133 -24.94 -21.59 0.97
C ILE A 133 -23.95 -21.93 2.09
N ALA A 134 -23.94 -23.18 2.54
CA ALA A 134 -23.04 -23.65 3.58
C ALA A 134 -22.40 -25.00 3.22
N ASN A 135 -21.10 -25.14 3.46
CA ASN A 135 -20.34 -26.38 3.26
C ASN A 135 -20.50 -26.94 1.83
N SER A 136 -20.33 -26.11 0.80
CA SER A 136 -20.36 -26.57 -0.59
C SER A 136 -18.97 -27.00 -1.06
N MET A 137 -18.91 -28.01 -1.92
CA MET A 137 -17.70 -28.43 -2.61
C MET A 137 -18.00 -28.50 -4.12
N GLY A 138 -17.43 -27.59 -4.88
CA GLY A 138 -17.72 -27.33 -6.28
C GLY A 138 -17.79 -25.82 -6.53
N ASN A 139 -17.90 -25.42 -7.79
CA ASN A 139 -18.00 -24.01 -8.14
C ASN A 139 -19.41 -23.48 -7.83
N ILE A 140 -19.48 -22.23 -7.39
CA ILE A 140 -20.72 -21.45 -7.24
C ILE A 140 -20.68 -20.39 -8.34
N SER A 141 -21.70 -20.35 -9.20
CA SER A 141 -21.81 -19.40 -10.30
C SER A 141 -23.21 -18.80 -10.31
N ASP A 142 -23.33 -17.49 -10.17
CA ASP A 142 -24.63 -16.82 -10.08
C ASP A 142 -24.71 -15.65 -11.07
N GLU A 143 -25.79 -15.62 -11.86
CA GLU A 143 -26.11 -14.53 -12.79
C GLU A 143 -27.37 -13.79 -12.32
N GLN A 144 -27.25 -12.51 -11.95
CA GLN A 144 -28.34 -11.61 -11.50
C GLN A 144 -29.07 -12.00 -10.19
N CYS A 145 -28.43 -12.82 -9.35
CA CYS A 145 -28.91 -13.42 -8.11
C CYS A 145 -28.30 -12.79 -6.84
N PRO A 146 -29.03 -12.04 -5.99
CA PRO A 146 -28.44 -11.54 -4.75
C PRO A 146 -28.17 -12.67 -3.74
N GLN A 147 -26.89 -12.97 -3.47
CA GLN A 147 -26.50 -13.93 -2.45
C GLN A 147 -26.27 -13.30 -1.08
N LYS A 148 -26.94 -13.81 -0.04
CA LYS A 148 -26.80 -13.21 1.30
C LYS A 148 -25.61 -13.78 2.10
N ASN A 149 -25.36 -15.09 2.09
CA ASN A 149 -24.25 -15.67 2.84
C ASN A 149 -23.71 -16.94 2.15
N ILE A 150 -22.41 -16.97 1.87
CA ILE A 150 -21.66 -18.19 1.53
C ILE A 150 -20.72 -18.52 2.68
N ALA A 151 -20.74 -19.75 3.16
CA ALA A 151 -19.87 -20.20 4.24
C ALA A 151 -19.24 -21.56 3.96
N ASN A 152 -17.94 -21.71 4.22
CA ASN A 152 -17.20 -22.97 4.09
C ASN A 152 -17.30 -23.57 2.68
N SER A 153 -17.15 -22.76 1.63
CA SER A 153 -17.15 -23.24 0.24
C SER A 153 -15.75 -23.69 -0.19
N MET A 154 -15.68 -24.73 -1.01
CA MET A 154 -14.46 -25.19 -1.66
C MET A 154 -14.70 -25.29 -3.16
N GLY A 155 -14.10 -24.39 -3.93
CA GLY A 155 -14.35 -24.17 -5.35
C GLY A 155 -14.37 -22.67 -5.65
N ASN A 156 -14.43 -22.30 -6.92
CA ASN A 156 -14.51 -20.90 -7.30
C ASN A 156 -15.91 -20.35 -7.05
N ILE A 157 -15.99 -19.08 -6.66
CA ILE A 157 -17.22 -18.29 -6.57
C ILE A 157 -17.14 -17.25 -7.68
N SER A 158 -18.14 -17.21 -8.56
CA SER A 158 -18.19 -16.27 -9.68
C SER A 158 -19.59 -15.66 -9.77
N ASP A 159 -19.68 -14.35 -9.72
CA ASP A 159 -20.95 -13.64 -9.67
C ASP A 159 -21.02 -12.51 -10.71
N GLU A 160 -22.06 -12.55 -11.54
CA GLU A 160 -22.37 -11.49 -12.53
C GLU A 160 -23.62 -10.72 -12.07
N GLN A 161 -23.46 -9.44 -11.69
CA GLN A 161 -24.54 -8.51 -11.28
C GLN A 161 -25.30 -8.85 -9.96
N CYS A 162 -24.74 -9.71 -9.12
CA CYS A 162 -25.26 -10.25 -7.87
C CYS A 162 -24.68 -9.60 -6.60
N PRO A 163 -25.41 -8.80 -5.81
CA PRO A 163 -24.83 -8.26 -4.57
C PRO A 163 -24.61 -9.36 -3.51
N GLN A 164 -23.35 -9.65 -3.18
CA GLN A 164 -22.99 -10.59 -2.13
C GLN A 164 -22.80 -9.92 -0.77
N LYS A 165 -23.52 -10.39 0.26
CA LYS A 165 -23.41 -9.77 1.60
C LYS A 165 -22.26 -10.33 2.44
N ASN A 166 -22.03 -11.63 2.47
CA ASN A 166 -20.95 -12.21 3.27
C ASN A 166 -20.41 -13.50 2.63
N ILE A 167 -19.10 -13.56 2.39
CA ILE A 167 -18.36 -14.79 2.09
C ILE A 167 -17.45 -15.10 3.29
N ALA A 168 -17.51 -16.33 3.80
CA ALA A 168 -16.68 -16.76 4.91
C ALA A 168 -16.06 -18.14 4.68
N ASN A 169 -14.77 -18.28 5.00
CA ASN A 169 -14.04 -19.55 4.93
C ASN A 169 -14.11 -20.20 3.53
N SER A 170 -13.91 -19.42 2.46
CA SER A 170 -13.89 -19.94 1.09
C SER A 170 -12.49 -20.40 0.69
N MET A 171 -12.40 -21.47 -0.09
CA MET A 171 -11.17 -21.95 -0.72
C MET A 171 -11.38 -22.08 -2.22
N GLY A 172 -10.73 -21.24 -3.00
CA GLY A 172 -10.94 -21.03 -4.43
C GLY A 172 -10.93 -19.53 -4.76
N ASN A 173 -10.95 -19.21 -6.05
CA ASN A 173 -10.99 -17.81 -6.47
C ASN A 173 -12.39 -17.23 -6.28
N ILE A 174 -12.46 -15.95 -5.94
CA ILE A 174 -13.68 -15.13 -5.89
C ILE A 174 -13.57 -14.12 -7.02
N SER A 175 -14.55 -14.06 -7.91
CA SER A 175 -14.56 -13.15 -9.06
C SER A 175 -15.94 -12.51 -9.22
N ASP A 176 -15.98 -11.17 -9.22
CA ASP A 176 -17.23 -10.41 -9.30
C ASP A 176 -17.14 -9.28 -10.33
N GLU A 177 -18.08 -9.21 -11.28
CA GLU A 177 -18.03 -8.17 -12.32
C GLU A 177 -18.73 -6.86 -11.92
N GLN A 178 -19.92 -6.92 -11.31
CA GLN A 178 -20.80 -5.73 -11.07
C GLN A 178 -21.57 -5.77 -9.73
N CYS A 179 -21.01 -6.44 -8.74
CA CYS A 179 -21.62 -6.95 -7.53
C CYS A 179 -21.04 -6.31 -6.26
N PRO A 180 -21.78 -5.47 -5.51
CA PRO A 180 -21.22 -4.94 -4.26
C PRO A 180 -21.03 -6.05 -3.21
N GLN A 181 -19.78 -6.36 -2.87
CA GLN A 181 -19.45 -7.29 -1.80
C GLN A 181 -19.29 -6.59 -0.44
N LYS A 182 -20.06 -7.01 0.57
CA LYS A 182 -19.97 -6.35 1.88
C LYS A 182 -18.86 -6.90 2.78
N ASN A 183 -18.66 -8.22 2.86
CA ASN A 183 -17.60 -8.79 3.70
C ASN A 183 -17.07 -10.10 3.11
N ILE A 184 -15.75 -10.18 2.92
CA ILE A 184 -15.01 -11.42 2.65
C ILE A 184 -14.14 -11.71 3.87
N ALA A 185 -14.24 -12.92 4.41
CA ALA A 185 -13.45 -13.32 5.57
C ALA A 185 -12.84 -14.72 5.40
N ASN A 186 -11.57 -14.88 5.74
CA ASN A 186 -10.85 -16.15 5.73
C ASN A 186 -10.89 -16.85 4.35
N SER A 187 -10.65 -16.09 3.27
CA SER A 187 -10.60 -16.65 1.92
C SER A 187 -9.18 -17.13 1.57
N MET A 188 -9.10 -18.22 0.81
CA MET A 188 -7.86 -18.73 0.24
C MET A 188 -8.03 -18.90 -1.26
N GLY A 189 -7.35 -18.08 -2.06
CA GLY A 189 -7.52 -17.92 -3.49
C GLY A 189 -7.46 -16.44 -3.87
N ASN A 190 -7.45 -16.15 -5.16
CA ASN A 190 -7.45 -14.77 -5.63
C ASN A 190 -8.86 -14.16 -5.49
N ILE A 191 -8.91 -12.87 -5.17
CA ILE A 191 -10.12 -12.04 -5.19
C ILE A 191 -9.94 -11.06 -6.35
N SER A 192 -10.91 -11.00 -7.26
CA SER A 192 -10.87 -10.13 -8.44
C SER A 192 -12.22 -9.46 -8.65
N ASP A 193 -12.24 -8.13 -8.67
CA ASP A 193 -13.48 -7.35 -8.82
C ASP A 193 -13.35 -6.25 -9.89
N GLU A 194 -14.27 -6.20 -10.85
CA GLU A 194 -14.19 -5.20 -11.94
C GLU A 194 -14.89 -3.87 -11.58
N GLN A 195 -16.14 -3.89 -11.07
CA GLN A 195 -16.95 -2.68 -10.82
C GLN A 195 -17.76 -2.69 -9.50
N CYS A 196 -17.25 -3.40 -8.51
CA CYS A 196 -17.87 -3.85 -7.28
C CYS A 196 -17.32 -3.17 -6.02
N PRO A 197 -18.05 -2.30 -5.31
CA PRO A 197 -17.52 -1.74 -4.08
C PRO A 197 -17.39 -2.81 -2.98
N GLN A 198 -16.15 -3.12 -2.57
CA GLN A 198 -15.87 -4.02 -1.46
C GLN A 198 -15.73 -3.29 -0.13
N LYS A 199 -16.53 -3.68 0.87
CA LYS A 199 -16.48 -2.99 2.17
C LYS A 199 -15.41 -3.54 3.12
N ASN A 200 -15.25 -4.85 3.26
CA ASN A 200 -14.23 -5.41 4.16
C ASN A 200 -13.70 -6.73 3.62
N ILE A 201 -12.37 -6.82 3.44
CA ILE A 201 -11.64 -8.07 3.22
C ILE A 201 -10.80 -8.34 4.46
N ALA A 202 -10.94 -9.53 5.06
CA ALA A 202 -10.19 -9.92 6.24
C ALA A 202 -9.60 -11.32 6.12
N ASN A 203 -8.33 -11.48 6.49
CA ASN A 203 -7.63 -12.77 6.52
C ASN A 203 -7.65 -13.48 5.16
N SER A 204 -7.37 -12.77 4.07
CA SER A 204 -7.27 -13.35 2.74
C SER A 204 -5.87 -13.88 2.45
N MET A 205 -5.79 -14.99 1.71
CA MET A 205 -4.54 -15.54 1.20
C MET A 205 -4.67 -15.75 -0.31
N GLY A 206 -3.93 -14.98 -1.09
CA GLY A 206 -4.05 -14.85 -2.54
C GLY A 206 -3.97 -13.38 -2.95
N ASN A 207 -3.92 -13.13 -4.26
CA ASN A 207 -3.89 -11.75 -4.76
C ASN A 207 -5.28 -11.12 -4.67
N ILE A 208 -5.33 -9.83 -4.41
CA ILE A 208 -6.52 -8.99 -4.48
C ILE A 208 -6.31 -8.05 -5.68
N SER A 209 -7.24 -8.02 -6.62
CA SER A 209 -7.15 -7.18 -7.81
C SER A 209 -8.49 -6.49 -8.09
N ASP A 210 -8.51 -5.17 -8.15
CA ASP A 210 -9.72 -4.39 -8.38
C ASP A 210 -9.55 -3.35 -9.50
N GLU A 211 -10.51 -3.22 -10.43
CA GLU A 211 -10.36 -2.30 -11.59
C GLU A 211 -11.11 -0.96 -11.45
N GLN A 212 -12.27 -0.89 -10.77
CA GLN A 212 -13.07 0.35 -10.61
C GLN A 212 -13.89 0.41 -9.30
N CYS A 213 -13.46 -0.34 -8.31
CA CYS A 213 -14.11 -0.73 -7.07
C CYS A 213 -13.56 -0.01 -5.82
N PRO A 214 -14.30 0.89 -5.15
CA PRO A 214 -13.80 1.46 -3.90
C PRO A 214 -13.71 0.40 -2.79
N GLN A 215 -12.49 0.10 -2.32
CA GLN A 215 -12.27 -0.78 -1.19
C GLN A 215 -12.17 -0.03 0.14
N LYS A 216 -12.99 -0.38 1.13
CA LYS A 216 -12.96 0.35 2.41
C LYS A 216 -11.91 -0.16 3.40
N ASN A 217 -11.79 -1.47 3.58
CA ASN A 217 -10.83 -2.03 4.54
C ASN A 217 -10.29 -3.38 4.05
N ILE A 218 -8.97 -3.48 3.93
CA ILE A 218 -8.24 -4.74 3.77
C ILE A 218 -7.44 -4.99 5.06
N ALA A 219 -7.61 -6.16 5.67
CA ALA A 219 -6.89 -6.53 6.89
C ALA A 219 -6.32 -7.95 6.82
N ASN A 220 -5.07 -8.11 7.23
CA ASN A 220 -4.38 -9.40 7.32
C ASN A 220 -4.37 -10.16 5.98
N SER A 221 -4.05 -9.48 4.88
CA SER A 221 -3.93 -10.09 3.56
C SER A 221 -2.53 -10.65 3.33
N MET A 222 -2.44 -11.78 2.64
CA MET A 222 -1.18 -12.36 2.16
C MET A 222 -1.27 -12.62 0.66
N GLY A 223 -0.52 -11.86 -0.13
CA GLY A 223 -0.58 -11.80 -1.58
C GLY A 223 -0.46 -10.35 -2.04
N ASN A 224 -0.37 -10.13 -3.34
CA ASN A 224 -0.31 -8.78 -3.89
C ASN A 224 -1.70 -8.13 -3.85
N ILE A 225 -1.74 -6.83 -3.58
CA ILE A 225 -2.92 -5.97 -3.72
C ILE A 225 -2.65 -5.10 -4.94
N SER A 226 -3.53 -5.11 -5.93
CA SER A 226 -3.40 -4.31 -7.14
C SER A 226 -4.73 -3.62 -7.45
N ASP A 227 -4.74 -2.30 -7.51
CA ASP A 227 -5.96 -1.55 -7.81
C ASP A 227 -5.73 -0.59 -8.98
N GLU A 228 -6.65 -0.61 -9.96
CA GLU A 228 -6.77 0.39 -11.01
C GLU A 228 -7.94 1.32 -10.63
N GLN A 229 -7.80 2.64 -10.63
CA GLN A 229 -8.87 3.65 -10.43
C GLN A 229 -9.77 3.57 -9.16
N CYS A 230 -9.44 2.73 -8.17
CA CYS A 230 -10.19 2.44 -6.95
C CYS A 230 -9.69 3.21 -5.70
N PRO A 231 -10.50 4.03 -5.01
CA PRO A 231 -10.07 4.61 -3.74
C PRO A 231 -10.02 3.55 -2.62
N GLN A 232 -8.86 3.33 -2.02
CA GLN A 232 -8.69 2.49 -0.84
C GLN A 232 -8.65 3.30 0.47
N GLU A 233 -9.54 2.99 1.41
CA GLU A 233 -9.56 3.71 2.70
C GLU A 233 -8.50 3.21 3.69
N ASN A 234 -8.37 1.90 3.93
CA ASN A 234 -7.40 1.36 4.89
C ASN A 234 -6.87 -0.02 4.49
N ILE A 235 -5.55 -0.15 4.39
CA ILE A 235 -4.84 -1.44 4.32
C ILE A 235 -4.09 -1.65 5.64
N ALA A 236 -4.28 -2.80 6.27
CA ALA A 236 -3.60 -3.15 7.51
C ALA A 236 -3.05 -4.58 7.50
N ASN A 237 -1.80 -4.75 7.95
CA ASN A 237 -1.14 -6.05 8.11
C ASN A 237 -1.09 -6.85 6.79
N SER A 238 -0.72 -6.20 5.69
CA SER A 238 -0.55 -6.85 4.38
C SER A 238 0.84 -7.45 4.23
N MET A 239 0.92 -8.61 3.57
CA MET A 239 2.18 -9.21 3.15
C MET A 239 2.13 -9.51 1.65
N GLY A 240 2.93 -8.80 0.87
CA GLY A 240 2.91 -8.79 -0.59
C GLY A 240 3.07 -7.35 -1.09
N ASN A 241 3.19 -7.18 -2.40
CA ASN A 241 3.28 -5.84 -2.99
C ASN A 241 1.90 -5.17 -3.01
N ILE A 242 1.88 -3.85 -2.80
CA ILE A 242 0.72 -2.99 -3.00
C ILE A 242 1.04 -2.14 -4.23
N SER A 243 0.18 -2.18 -5.24
CA SER A 243 0.35 -1.44 -6.49
C SER A 243 -0.94 -0.77 -6.89
N ASP A 244 -0.94 0.55 -7.03
CA ASP A 244 -2.15 1.32 -7.30
C ASP A 244 -1.96 2.27 -8.49
N GLU A 245 -2.86 2.22 -9.46
CA GLU A 245 -2.91 3.15 -10.60
C GLU A 245 -4.12 4.09 -10.45
N GLN A 246 -3.90 5.39 -10.25
CA GLN A 246 -4.92 6.46 -10.13
C GLN A 246 -5.88 6.39 -8.91
N CYS A 247 -5.53 5.63 -7.88
CA CYS A 247 -6.29 5.31 -6.68
C CYS A 247 -5.87 6.11 -5.43
N PRO A 248 -6.70 6.97 -4.82
CA PRO A 248 -6.30 7.64 -3.57
C PRO A 248 -6.32 6.66 -2.38
N GLN A 249 -5.14 6.36 -1.82
CA GLN A 249 -5.02 5.56 -0.60
C GLN A 249 -4.95 6.42 0.67
N LYS A 250 -5.80 6.14 1.65
CA LYS A 250 -5.84 6.97 2.87
C LYS A 250 -4.92 6.47 3.99
N ASN A 251 -4.83 5.18 4.26
CA ASN A 251 -3.94 4.65 5.30
C ASN A 251 -3.41 3.26 4.94
N ILE A 252 -2.09 3.12 4.89
CA ILE A 252 -1.39 1.82 4.86
C ILE A 252 -0.67 1.63 6.19
N ALA A 253 -0.90 0.51 6.86
CA ALA A 253 -0.26 0.20 8.13
C ALA A 253 0.28 -1.24 8.18
N ASN A 254 1.50 -1.41 8.68
CA ASN A 254 2.13 -2.72 8.89
C ASN A 254 2.22 -3.55 7.59
N SER A 255 2.67 -2.94 6.49
CA SER A 255 2.85 -3.64 5.22
C SER A 255 4.24 -4.27 5.14
N MET A 256 4.32 -5.46 4.56
CA MET A 256 5.57 -6.12 4.16
C MET A 256 5.53 -6.41 2.66
N GLY A 257 6.34 -5.69 1.88
CA GLY A 257 6.39 -5.73 0.43
C GLY A 257 6.58 -4.31 -0.13
N ASN A 258 6.75 -4.20 -1.44
CA ASN A 258 6.88 -2.89 -2.06
C ASN A 258 5.52 -2.21 -2.15
N ILE A 259 5.51 -0.89 -1.99
CA ILE A 259 4.35 -0.01 -2.23
C ILE A 259 4.71 0.82 -3.46
N SER A 260 3.90 0.76 -4.51
CA SER A 260 4.13 1.47 -5.76
C SER A 260 2.85 2.13 -6.24
N ASP A 261 2.87 3.45 -6.45
CA ASP A 261 1.67 4.21 -6.80
C ASP A 261 1.90 5.12 -8.01
N GLU A 262 1.02 5.03 -9.00
CA GLU A 262 0.99 5.90 -10.19
C GLU A 262 -0.20 6.86 -10.11
N GLN A 263 0.04 8.16 -9.84
CA GLN A 263 -0.97 9.25 -9.78
C GLN A 263 -1.98 9.23 -8.60
N CYS A 264 -1.68 8.51 -7.53
CA CYS A 264 -2.48 8.25 -6.34
C CYS A 264 -2.10 9.08 -5.10
N PRO A 265 -2.92 9.99 -4.56
CA PRO A 265 -2.54 10.70 -3.33
C PRO A 265 -2.59 9.78 -2.10
N GLN A 266 -1.43 9.47 -1.52
CA GLN A 266 -1.34 8.70 -0.27
C GLN A 266 -1.31 9.59 0.98
N LYS A 267 -2.22 9.33 1.94
CA LYS A 267 -2.28 10.19 3.14
C LYS A 267 -1.38 9.72 4.29
N ASN A 268 -1.29 8.43 4.59
CA ASN A 268 -0.44 7.93 5.67
C ASN A 268 0.09 6.52 5.36
N ILE A 269 1.40 6.35 5.36
CA ILE A 269 2.08 5.05 5.41
C ILE A 269 2.75 4.91 6.78
N ALA A 270 2.49 3.81 7.48
CA ALA A 270 3.10 3.53 8.78
C ALA A 270 3.61 2.08 8.88
N ASN A 271 4.80 1.91 9.44
CA ASN A 271 5.40 0.59 9.69
C ASN A 271 5.50 -0.26 8.41
N SER A 272 6.02 0.31 7.33
CA SER A 272 6.22 -0.41 6.06
C SER A 272 7.61 -1.06 6.02
N MET A 273 7.70 -2.26 5.44
CA MET A 273 8.95 -2.93 5.12
C MET A 273 8.97 -3.31 3.65
N GLY A 274 9.84 -2.67 2.88
CA GLY A 274 9.90 -2.74 1.42
C GLY A 274 10.11 -1.34 0.84
N ASN A 275 10.31 -1.25 -0.47
CA ASN A 275 10.48 0.05 -1.12
C ASN A 275 9.12 0.75 -1.26
N ILE A 276 9.11 2.06 -1.13
CA ILE A 276 7.99 2.96 -1.43
C ILE A 276 8.39 3.76 -2.66
N SER A 277 7.59 3.70 -3.72
CA SER A 277 7.88 4.39 -4.98
C SER A 277 6.63 5.06 -5.54
N ASP A 278 6.70 6.37 -5.78
CA ASP A 278 5.55 7.14 -6.26
C ASP A 278 5.92 8.06 -7.43
N GLU A 279 5.17 8.04 -8.52
CA GLU A 279 5.50 8.86 -9.70
C GLU A 279 4.89 10.28 -9.64
N GLN A 280 3.60 10.42 -9.25
CA GLN A 280 2.86 11.70 -9.36
C GLN A 280 1.86 11.96 -8.21
N CYS A 281 2.17 11.45 -7.04
CA CYS A 281 1.31 11.18 -5.89
C CYS A 281 1.70 12.01 -4.65
N PRO A 282 0.89 12.98 -4.19
CA PRO A 282 1.26 13.72 -2.97
C PRO A 282 1.18 12.82 -1.72
N GLN A 283 2.33 12.48 -1.12
CA GLN A 283 2.39 11.75 0.14
C GLN A 283 2.39 12.67 1.37
N LYS A 284 1.44 12.47 2.29
CA LYS A 284 1.35 13.36 3.46
C LYS A 284 2.21 12.92 4.65
N ASN A 285 2.27 11.64 4.99
CA ASN A 285 3.07 11.16 6.12
C ASN A 285 3.59 9.75 5.86
N ILE A 286 4.91 9.56 5.95
CA ILE A 286 5.57 8.25 6.01
C ILE A 286 6.20 8.13 7.39
N ALA A 287 5.91 7.04 8.11
CA ALA A 287 6.47 6.80 9.44
C ALA A 287 6.95 5.36 9.60
N ASN A 288 8.12 5.18 10.22
CA ASN A 288 8.69 3.86 10.53
C ASN A 288 8.82 2.98 9.27
N SER A 289 9.39 3.52 8.21
CA SER A 289 9.63 2.77 6.96
C SER A 289 11.00 2.09 6.98
N MET A 290 11.08 0.87 6.43
CA MET A 290 12.33 0.17 6.18
C MET A 290 12.39 -0.25 4.70
N GLY A 291 13.27 0.38 3.93
CA GLY A 291 13.38 0.26 2.48
C GLY A 291 13.63 1.63 1.86
N ASN A 292 13.87 1.67 0.56
CA ASN A 292 14.07 2.94 -0.13
C ASN A 292 12.74 3.66 -0.35
N ILE A 293 12.75 4.98 -0.27
CA ILE A 293 11.64 5.87 -0.61
C ILE A 293 12.10 6.63 -1.86
N SER A 294 11.34 6.56 -2.95
CA SER A 294 11.68 7.18 -4.23
C SER A 294 10.48 7.88 -4.85
N ASP A 295 10.55 9.18 -5.09
CA ASP A 295 9.43 9.96 -5.60
C ASP A 295 9.83 10.85 -6.80
N GLU A 296 9.10 10.78 -7.92
CA GLU A 296 9.45 11.57 -9.12
C GLU A 296 8.85 12.98 -9.09
N GLN A 297 7.53 13.15 -8.85
CA GLN A 297 6.82 14.45 -8.96
C GLN A 297 5.80 14.72 -7.82
N CYS A 298 6.06 14.16 -6.65
CA CYS A 298 5.19 13.95 -5.50
C CYS A 298 5.55 14.81 -4.28
N PRO A 299 4.78 15.85 -3.89
CA PRO A 299 5.14 16.62 -2.69
C PRO A 299 5.00 15.79 -1.41
N GLN A 300 6.11 15.48 -0.74
CA GLN A 300 6.11 14.78 0.54
C GLN A 300 6.09 15.73 1.75
N LYS A 301 5.12 15.57 2.64
CA LYS A 301 5.00 16.50 3.80
C LYS A 301 5.81 16.08 5.02
N ASN A 302 5.84 14.81 5.40
CA ASN A 302 6.60 14.37 6.58
C ASN A 302 7.11 12.94 6.39
N ILE A 303 8.42 12.73 6.49
CA ILE A 303 9.06 11.43 6.61
C ILE A 303 9.66 11.33 8.02
N ALA A 304 9.34 10.27 8.76
CA ALA A 304 9.85 10.06 10.11
C ALA A 304 10.32 8.61 10.33
N ASN A 305 11.45 8.43 11.00
CA ASN A 305 12.00 7.11 11.36
C ASN A 305 12.15 6.20 10.12
N SER A 306 12.80 6.71 9.08
CA SER A 306 13.08 5.98 7.84
C SER A 306 14.41 5.23 7.96
N MET A 307 14.47 4.01 7.41
CA MET A 307 15.71 3.27 7.22
C MET A 307 15.81 2.80 5.76
N GLY A 308 16.72 3.39 5.00
CA GLY A 308 16.87 3.23 3.56
C GLY A 308 17.17 4.57 2.91
N ASN A 309 17.43 4.56 1.61
CA ASN A 309 17.68 5.81 0.89
C ASN A 309 16.36 6.54 0.62
N ILE A 310 16.38 7.86 0.67
CA ILE A 310 15.30 8.74 0.26
C ILE A 310 15.79 9.46 -1.00
N SER A 311 15.05 9.38 -2.10
CA SER A 311 15.43 9.99 -3.37
C SER A 311 14.24 10.68 -4.04
N ASP A 312 14.32 11.97 -4.31
CA ASP A 312 13.22 12.71 -4.94
C ASP A 312 13.69 13.51 -6.17
N GLU A 313 12.94 13.52 -7.29
CA GLU A 313 13.37 14.22 -8.52
C GLU A 313 12.76 15.62 -8.73
N GLN A 314 11.51 15.88 -8.31
CA GLN A 314 10.83 17.19 -8.52
C GLN A 314 9.80 17.55 -7.40
N CYS A 315 9.98 16.98 -6.22
CA CYS A 315 9.06 16.88 -5.10
C CYS A 315 9.43 17.78 -3.90
N PRO A 316 8.65 18.81 -3.53
CA PRO A 316 8.98 19.59 -2.34
C PRO A 316 8.78 18.78 -1.05
N GLN A 317 9.88 18.48 -0.34
CA GLN A 317 9.83 17.81 0.96
C GLN A 317 9.79 18.80 2.13
N LYS A 318 8.80 18.65 3.02
CA LYS A 318 8.67 19.61 4.14
C LYS A 318 9.45 19.22 5.40
N ASN A 319 9.46 17.96 5.81
CA ASN A 319 10.17 17.53 7.02
C ASN A 319 10.67 16.08 6.89
N ILE A 320 11.98 15.87 7.00
CA ILE A 320 12.59 14.56 7.23
C ILE A 320 13.12 14.54 8.67
N ALA A 321 12.77 13.50 9.44
CA ALA A 321 13.25 13.31 10.79
C ALA A 321 13.68 11.86 11.06
N ASN A 322 14.81 11.68 11.75
CA ASN A 322 15.32 10.37 12.17
C ASN A 322 15.49 9.41 10.98
N SER A 323 16.16 9.85 9.91
CA SER A 323 16.44 9.01 8.75
C SER A 323 17.79 8.31 8.87
N MET A 324 17.88 7.07 8.39
CA MET A 324 19.12 6.31 8.26
C MET A 324 19.26 5.79 6.84
N GLY A 325 20.18 6.36 6.08
CA GLY A 325 20.37 6.16 4.65
C GLY A 325 20.69 7.48 3.96
N ASN A 326 21.00 7.43 2.68
CA ASN A 326 21.29 8.65 1.92
C ASN A 326 19.97 9.38 1.61
N ILE A 327 20.02 10.71 1.62
CA ILE A 327 18.96 11.60 1.16
C ILE A 327 19.50 12.27 -0.10
N SER A 328 18.79 12.15 -1.22
CA SER A 328 19.22 12.71 -2.51
C SER A 328 18.05 13.36 -3.22
N ASP A 329 18.11 14.67 -3.48
CA ASP A 329 17.04 15.35 -4.18
C ASP A 329 17.54 16.10 -5.44
N GLU A 330 16.83 15.96 -6.56
CA GLU A 330 16.98 16.80 -7.75
C GLU A 330 15.86 17.85 -7.72
N GLN A 331 16.13 19.15 -7.90
CA GLN A 331 15.15 20.25 -8.06
C GLN A 331 14.04 20.45 -6.97
N CYS A 332 14.09 19.77 -5.83
CA CYS A 332 13.14 19.77 -4.72
C CYS A 332 13.47 20.72 -3.56
N PRO A 333 12.62 21.70 -3.19
CA PRO A 333 12.89 22.49 -1.98
C PRO A 333 12.65 21.69 -0.70
N GLN A 334 13.72 21.39 0.05
CA GLN A 334 13.62 20.76 1.37
C GLN A 334 13.55 21.78 2.52
N LYS A 335 12.55 21.67 3.39
CA LYS A 335 12.38 22.65 4.48
C LYS A 335 13.12 22.30 5.78
N ASN A 336 13.08 21.05 6.23
CA ASN A 336 13.75 20.66 7.48
C ASN A 336 14.22 19.20 7.40
N ILE A 337 15.53 18.97 7.60
CA ILE A 337 16.11 17.65 7.86
C ILE A 337 16.62 17.64 9.30
N ALA A 338 16.24 16.64 10.08
CA ALA A 338 16.69 16.49 11.46
C ALA A 338 17.10 15.05 11.79
N ASN A 339 18.20 14.88 12.52
CA ASN A 339 18.67 13.57 12.99
C ASN A 339 18.87 12.58 11.83
N SER A 340 19.58 12.99 10.78
CA SER A 340 19.87 12.13 9.63
C SER A 340 21.21 11.42 9.80
N MET A 341 21.30 10.16 9.39
CA MET A 341 22.54 9.39 9.30
C MET A 341 22.70 8.82 7.89
N GLY A 342 23.67 9.33 7.15
CA GLY A 342 23.89 9.08 5.72
C GLY A 342 24.26 10.38 5.02
N ASN A 343 24.60 10.28 3.74
CA ASN A 343 24.92 11.48 2.96
C ASN A 343 23.63 12.22 2.58
N ILE A 344 23.69 13.55 2.57
CA ILE A 344 22.65 14.44 2.05
C ILE A 344 23.24 15.06 0.79
N SER A 345 22.56 14.92 -0.36
CA SER A 345 23.05 15.41 -1.63
C SER A 345 21.92 16.03 -2.45
N ASP A 346 21.94 17.33 -2.68
CA ASP A 346 20.87 17.97 -3.46
C ASP A 346 21.39 18.75 -4.68
N GLU A 347 20.68 18.64 -5.80
CA GLU A 347 20.95 19.40 -7.04
C GLU A 347 19.81 20.41 -7.27
N GLN A 348 20.09 21.72 -7.31
CA GLN A 348 19.16 22.83 -7.58
C GLN A 348 17.98 23.02 -6.58
N CYS A 349 18.12 22.51 -5.36
CA CYS A 349 17.14 22.46 -4.28
C CYS A 349 17.42 23.45 -3.11
N PRO A 350 16.58 24.44 -2.79
CA PRO A 350 16.83 25.27 -1.62
C PRO A 350 16.52 24.51 -0.31
N GLN A 351 17.55 24.26 0.50
CA GLN A 351 17.41 23.67 1.83
C GLN A 351 17.31 24.73 2.94
N LYS A 352 16.28 24.66 3.80
CA LYS A 352 16.11 25.67 4.86
C LYS A 352 16.80 25.33 6.18
N ASN A 353 16.73 24.11 6.67
CA ASN A 353 17.34 23.74 7.95
C ASN A 353 17.81 22.28 7.93
N ILE A 354 19.11 22.04 8.15
CA ILE A 354 19.68 20.73 8.49
C ILE A 354 20.14 20.77 9.95
N ALA A 355 19.72 19.79 10.73
CA ALA A 355 20.13 19.67 12.13
C ALA A 355 20.51 18.23 12.50
N ASN A 356 21.60 18.06 13.25
CA ASN A 356 22.06 16.76 13.78
C ASN A 356 22.26 15.71 12.66
N SER A 357 22.97 16.07 11.59
CA SER A 357 23.32 15.18 10.49
C SER A 357 24.65 14.46 10.76
N MET A 358 24.75 13.21 10.34
CA MET A 358 25.99 12.43 10.33
C MET A 358 26.19 11.82 8.96
N GLY A 359 27.21 12.26 8.23
CA GLY A 359 27.47 11.97 6.83
C GLY A 359 27.84 13.25 6.09
N ASN A 360 28.20 13.14 4.82
CA ASN A 360 28.55 14.31 4.02
C ASN A 360 27.28 15.05 3.60
N ILE A 361 27.34 16.37 3.55
CA ILE A 361 26.35 17.26 2.95
C ILE A 361 26.99 17.82 1.69
N SER A 362 26.35 17.64 0.53
CA SER A 362 26.89 18.08 -0.75
C SER A 362 25.79 18.70 -1.61
N ASP A 363 25.84 19.98 -1.89
CA ASP A 363 24.80 20.60 -2.73
C ASP A 363 25.36 21.33 -3.96
N GLU A 364 24.64 21.24 -5.08
CA GLU A 364 24.95 21.94 -6.34
C GLU A 364 23.84 22.95 -6.67
N GLN A 365 24.14 24.25 -6.70
CA GLN A 365 23.21 25.37 -7.03
C GLN A 365 22.01 25.59 -6.08
N CYS A 366 22.09 25.10 -4.85
CA CYS A 366 21.09 25.09 -3.78
C CYS A 366 21.36 26.10 -2.63
N PRO A 367 20.56 27.14 -2.38
CA PRO A 367 20.78 27.99 -1.21
C PRO A 367 20.44 27.26 0.11
N GLN A 368 21.43 27.07 0.98
CA GLN A 368 21.25 26.50 2.33
C GLN A 368 21.12 27.59 3.40
N LYS A 369 20.06 27.57 4.21
CA LYS A 369 19.86 28.62 5.22
C LYS A 369 20.53 28.33 6.57
N ASN A 370 20.38 27.13 7.13
CA ASN A 370 20.95 26.79 8.43
C ASN A 370 21.40 25.33 8.47
N ILE A 371 22.69 25.10 8.74
CA ILE A 371 23.24 23.79 9.11
C ILE A 371 23.67 23.86 10.58
N ALA A 372 23.22 22.91 11.40
CA ALA A 372 23.58 22.82 12.80
C ALA A 372 23.94 21.39 13.22
N ASN A 373 25.01 21.25 14.01
CA ASN A 373 25.44 19.96 14.58
C ASN A 373 25.68 18.88 13.50
N SER A 374 26.42 19.23 12.45
CA SER A 374 26.78 18.29 11.38
C SER A 374 28.08 17.57 11.69
N MET A 375 28.18 16.29 11.34
CA MET A 375 29.40 15.49 11.40
C MET A 375 29.65 14.82 10.06
N GLY A 376 30.67 15.30 9.34
CA GLY A 376 30.98 14.94 7.96
C GLY A 376 31.40 16.17 7.18
N ASN A 377 31.79 15.99 5.92
CA ASN A 377 32.18 17.12 5.09
C ASN A 377 30.93 17.87 4.61
N ILE A 378 31.02 19.19 4.52
CA ILE A 378 30.04 20.08 3.89
C ILE A 378 30.72 20.60 2.62
N SER A 379 30.11 20.38 1.46
CA SER A 379 30.68 20.79 0.17
C SER A 379 29.61 21.40 -0.72
N ASP A 380 29.69 22.67 -1.06
CA ASP A 380 28.69 23.30 -1.93
C ASP A 380 29.31 23.95 -3.17
N GLU A 381 28.64 23.80 -4.32
CA GLU A 381 29.00 24.45 -5.58
C GLU A 381 27.91 25.48 -5.96
N GLN A 382 28.26 26.76 -6.07
CA GLN A 382 27.39 27.89 -6.50
C GLN A 382 26.16 28.21 -5.59
N CYS A 383 26.21 27.85 -4.32
CA CYS A 383 25.15 27.92 -3.31
C CYS A 383 25.41 28.95 -2.18
N PRO A 384 24.55 29.94 -1.91
CA PRO A 384 24.76 30.78 -0.72
C PRO A 384 24.37 30.03 0.57
N GLN A 385 25.31 29.95 1.52
CA GLN A 385 25.08 29.41 2.87
C GLN A 385 24.90 30.55 3.91
N GLU A 386 23.77 30.59 4.62
CA GLU A 386 23.54 31.64 5.62
C GLU A 386 24.21 31.36 6.99
N ASN A 387 24.03 30.18 7.59
CA ASN A 387 24.58 29.87 8.91
C ASN A 387 25.02 28.40 9.01
N ILE A 388 26.28 28.15 9.33
CA ILE A 388 26.81 26.85 9.78
C ILE A 388 27.20 26.95 11.25
N ALA A 389 26.70 26.03 12.08
CA ALA A 389 27.03 25.97 13.50
C ALA A 389 27.37 24.55 13.95
N ASN A 390 28.41 24.41 14.79
CA ASN A 390 28.80 23.14 15.41
C ASN A 390 29.07 22.04 14.36
N SER A 391 29.88 22.34 13.35
CA SER A 391 30.26 21.37 12.32
C SER A 391 31.54 20.63 12.70
N MET A 392 31.64 19.34 12.37
CA MET A 392 32.84 18.52 12.50
C MET A 392 33.12 17.82 11.17
N GLY A 393 34.12 18.29 10.44
CA GLY A 393 34.48 17.87 9.09
C GLY A 393 34.97 19.06 8.28
N ASN A 394 35.38 18.83 7.04
CA ASN A 394 35.81 19.92 6.17
C ASN A 394 34.60 20.67 5.62
N ILE A 395 34.70 21.98 5.50
CA ILE A 395 33.76 22.86 4.81
C ILE A 395 34.47 23.36 3.56
N SER A 396 33.92 23.10 2.38
CA SER A 396 34.53 23.45 1.10
C SER A 396 33.49 24.05 0.16
N ASP A 397 33.70 25.28 -0.30
CA ASP A 397 32.69 25.98 -1.09
C ASP A 397 33.28 26.60 -2.37
N GLU A 398 32.67 26.33 -3.52
CA GLU A 398 33.06 26.89 -4.82
C GLU A 398 32.01 27.93 -5.27
N GLN A 399 32.36 29.23 -5.27
CA GLN A 399 31.50 30.36 -5.72
C GLN A 399 30.25 30.70 -4.87
N CYS A 400 30.20 30.24 -3.61
CA CYS A 400 29.12 30.31 -2.63
C CYS A 400 29.33 31.36 -1.51
N PRO A 401 28.58 32.47 -1.39
CA PRO A 401 28.79 33.39 -0.27
C PRO A 401 28.33 32.80 1.07
N GLN A 402 29.26 32.63 2.02
CA GLN A 402 28.96 32.19 3.39
C GLN A 402 28.82 33.36 4.38
N LYS A 403 27.71 33.40 5.13
CA LYS A 403 27.45 34.54 6.03
C LYS A 403 27.94 34.33 7.46
N ASN A 404 27.75 33.16 8.06
CA ASN A 404 28.21 32.88 9.43
C ASN A 404 28.64 31.42 9.60
N ILE A 405 29.89 31.18 9.96
CA ILE A 405 30.39 29.88 10.46
C ILE A 405 30.72 30.03 11.94
N ALA A 406 30.20 29.14 12.78
CA ALA A 406 30.48 29.11 14.21
C ALA A 406 30.80 27.69 14.71
N ASN A 407 31.80 27.56 15.58
CA ASN A 407 32.16 26.31 16.24
C ASN A 407 32.46 25.18 15.25
N SER A 408 33.33 25.42 14.27
CA SER A 408 33.73 24.42 13.27
C SER A 408 35.00 23.67 13.71
N MET A 409 35.08 22.37 13.45
CA MET A 409 36.27 21.54 13.59
C MET A 409 36.58 20.83 12.27
N GLY A 410 37.63 21.24 11.59
CA GLY A 410 38.01 20.78 10.26
C GLY A 410 38.52 21.95 9.42
N ASN A 411 38.96 21.67 8.19
CA ASN A 411 39.43 22.73 7.30
C ASN A 411 38.24 23.46 6.69
N ILE A 412 38.36 24.78 6.53
CA ILE A 412 37.44 25.64 5.80
C ILE A 412 38.19 26.12 4.55
N SER A 413 37.67 25.86 3.36
CA SER A 413 38.33 26.22 2.10
C SER A 413 37.34 26.81 1.09
N ASP A 414 37.57 28.03 0.61
CA ASP A 414 36.69 28.69 -0.35
C ASP A 414 37.46 29.26 -1.55
N GLU A 415 37.01 28.99 -2.78
CA GLU A 415 37.73 29.46 -3.97
C GLU A 415 37.33 30.89 -4.40
N GLN A 416 36.04 31.27 -4.32
CA GLN A 416 35.52 32.54 -4.91
C GLN A 416 34.31 33.18 -4.16
N CYS A 417 34.25 32.99 -2.85
CA CYS A 417 33.10 33.14 -1.95
C CYS A 417 33.31 34.19 -0.84
N PRO A 418 32.60 35.34 -0.77
CA PRO A 418 32.80 36.25 0.35
C PRO A 418 32.29 35.67 1.69
N GLN A 419 33.20 35.42 2.64
CA GLN A 419 32.87 34.99 3.99
C GLN A 419 32.69 36.19 4.95
N LYS A 420 31.54 36.29 5.62
CA LYS A 420 31.26 37.45 6.49
C LYS A 420 31.73 37.27 7.93
N ASN A 421 31.51 36.13 8.57
CA ASN A 421 31.89 35.90 9.96
C ASN A 421 32.29 34.43 10.18
N ILE A 422 33.51 34.17 10.63
CA ILE A 422 33.95 32.89 11.17
C ILE A 422 34.27 33.08 12.67
N ALA A 423 33.71 32.22 13.51
CA ALA A 423 33.95 32.23 14.94
C ALA A 423 34.24 30.83 15.49
N ASN A 424 35.22 30.71 16.39
CA ASN A 424 35.54 29.47 17.10
C ASN A 424 35.84 28.30 16.12
N SER A 425 36.74 28.52 15.16
CA SER A 425 37.15 27.48 14.21
C SER A 425 38.41 26.76 14.69
N MET A 426 38.52 25.45 14.44
CA MET A 426 39.71 24.64 14.68
C MET A 426 40.04 23.83 13.43
N GLY A 427 41.12 24.20 12.75
CA GLY A 427 41.53 23.69 11.44
C GLY A 427 42.07 24.82 10.58
N ASN A 428 42.52 24.49 9.36
CA ASN A 428 43.03 25.52 8.45
C ASN A 428 41.87 26.26 7.79
N ILE A 429 42.04 27.56 7.59
CA ILE A 429 41.15 28.42 6.82
C ILE A 429 41.95 28.86 5.58
N SER A 430 41.48 28.56 4.38
CA SER A 430 42.17 28.91 3.14
C SER A 430 41.22 29.47 2.09
N ASP A 431 41.46 30.70 1.64
CA ASP A 431 40.62 31.36 0.64
C ASP A 431 41.44 31.87 -0.57
N GLU A 432 41.05 31.53 -1.80
CA GLU A 432 41.83 31.94 -2.97
C GLU A 432 41.47 33.37 -3.44
N GLN A 433 40.17 33.69 -3.55
CA GLN A 433 39.70 34.96 -4.16
C GLN A 433 38.53 35.63 -3.39
N CYS A 434 38.48 35.48 -2.07
CA CYS A 434 37.31 35.76 -1.22
C CYS A 434 37.51 36.82 -0.11
N PRO A 435 36.80 37.96 -0.07
CA PRO A 435 36.98 38.91 1.03
C PRO A 435 36.38 38.39 2.34
N GLN A 436 37.23 38.10 3.32
CA GLN A 436 36.83 37.74 4.68
C GLN A 436 36.63 38.97 5.58
N LYS A 437 35.44 39.12 6.18
CA LYS A 437 35.15 40.31 6.99
C LYS A 437 35.55 40.17 8.47
N ASN A 438 35.27 39.06 9.13
CA ASN A 438 35.59 38.88 10.54
C ASN A 438 35.95 37.42 10.84
N ILE A 439 37.17 37.16 11.32
CA ILE A 439 37.57 35.88 11.93
C ILE A 439 37.83 36.11 13.41
N ALA A 440 37.22 35.28 14.27
CA ALA A 440 37.42 35.34 15.72
C ALA A 440 37.68 33.94 16.30
N ASN A 441 38.63 33.84 17.23
CA ASN A 441 38.93 32.62 17.98
C ASN A 441 39.25 31.42 17.06
N SER A 442 40.17 31.60 16.11
CA SER A 442 40.61 30.54 15.19
C SER A 442 41.84 29.80 15.75
N MET A 443 41.93 28.50 15.52
CA MET A 443 43.10 27.67 15.82
C MET A 443 43.47 26.82 14.60
N GLY A 444 44.54 27.20 13.91
CA GLY A 444 45.00 26.62 12.66
C GLY A 444 45.60 27.70 11.76
N ASN A 445 46.09 27.32 10.58
CA ASN A 445 46.64 28.30 9.65
C ASN A 445 45.52 29.04 8.92
N ILE A 446 45.71 30.35 8.70
CA ILE A 446 44.85 31.20 7.88
C ILE A 446 45.69 31.59 6.66
N SER A 447 45.21 31.32 5.45
CA SER A 447 45.93 31.59 4.21
C SER A 447 45.01 32.18 3.15
N ASP A 448 45.27 33.41 2.69
CA ASP A 448 44.48 34.03 1.62
C ASP A 448 45.38 34.45 0.44
N GLU A 449 45.04 34.08 -0.80
CA GLU A 449 45.93 34.35 -1.97
C GLU A 449 45.64 35.69 -2.67
N GLN A 450 44.38 36.18 -2.65
CA GLN A 450 44.02 37.40 -3.38
C GLN A 450 42.89 38.22 -2.72
N CYS A 451 42.68 38.13 -1.39
CA CYS A 451 41.58 38.87 -0.78
C CYS A 451 41.78 39.66 0.54
N PRO A 452 41.08 40.80 0.70
CA PRO A 452 41.26 41.66 1.86
C PRO A 452 40.55 41.11 3.10
N GLN A 453 41.34 40.76 4.11
CA GLN A 453 40.85 40.45 5.45
C GLN A 453 40.64 41.71 6.29
N LYS A 454 39.41 41.91 6.81
CA LYS A 454 39.10 43.14 7.56
C LYS A 454 39.44 43.07 9.05
N ASN A 455 39.09 41.99 9.73
CA ASN A 455 39.30 41.85 11.18
C ASN A 455 39.63 40.40 11.54
N ILE A 456 40.82 40.16 12.09
CA ILE A 456 41.19 38.89 12.74
C ILE A 456 41.40 39.14 14.24
N ALA A 457 40.76 38.35 15.08
CA ALA A 457 40.90 38.42 16.53
C ALA A 457 41.13 37.05 17.15
N ASN A 458 42.06 36.96 18.10
CA ASN A 458 42.33 35.74 18.89
C ASN A 458 42.66 34.52 18.01
N SER A 459 43.62 34.65 17.08
CA SER A 459 44.06 33.55 16.22
C SER A 459 45.28 32.82 16.79
N MET A 460 45.35 31.50 16.63
CA MET A 460 46.50 30.66 16.95
C MET A 460 46.90 29.81 15.74
N GLY A 461 48.01 30.18 15.09
CA GLY A 461 48.50 29.56 13.86
C GLY A 461 49.15 30.60 12.95
N ASN A 462 49.68 30.15 11.80
CA ASN A 462 50.27 31.09 10.85
C ASN A 462 49.18 31.81 10.06
N ILE A 463 49.38 33.10 9.81
CA ILE A 463 48.55 33.94 8.94
C ILE A 463 49.43 34.31 7.74
N SER A 464 49.02 33.95 6.53
CA SER A 464 49.75 34.25 5.31
C SER A 464 48.81 34.84 4.27
N ASP A 465 49.07 36.07 3.82
CA ASP A 465 48.30 36.69 2.75
C ASP A 465 49.23 37.01 1.56
N GLU A 466 48.84 36.59 0.36
CA GLU A 466 49.45 37.04 -0.89
C GLU A 466 48.62 38.22 -1.43
N GLN A 467 49.27 39.36 -1.70
CA GLN A 467 48.69 40.46 -2.48
C GLN A 467 47.47 41.20 -1.88
N CYS A 468 47.14 41.06 -0.59
CA CYS A 468 45.95 41.73 0.00
C CYS A 468 46.12 42.49 1.32
N PRO A 469 45.43 43.64 1.51
CA PRO A 469 45.61 44.48 2.69
C PRO A 469 44.80 43.96 3.90
N GLN A 470 45.51 43.51 4.94
CA GLN A 470 44.96 43.23 6.27
C GLN A 470 44.69 44.52 7.06
N LYS A 471 43.45 44.70 7.56
CA LYS A 471 43.05 45.98 8.19
C LYS A 471 43.15 46.04 9.72
N ASN A 472 42.91 44.93 10.43
CA ASN A 472 43.03 44.87 11.90
C ASN A 472 43.32 43.43 12.33
N ILE A 473 44.47 43.19 12.97
CA ILE A 473 44.80 41.92 13.63
C ILE A 473 44.99 42.17 15.12
N ALA A 474 44.26 41.43 15.96
CA ALA A 474 44.36 41.54 17.40
C ALA A 474 44.58 40.17 18.06
N ASN A 475 45.51 40.08 19.01
CA ASN A 475 45.76 38.88 19.83
C ASN A 475 46.09 37.63 18.98
N SER A 476 47.04 37.73 18.05
CA SER A 476 47.49 36.59 17.23
C SER A 476 48.72 35.90 17.84
N MET A 477 48.78 34.57 17.77
CA MET A 477 49.94 33.76 18.14
C MET A 477 50.34 32.86 16.98
N GLY A 478 51.41 33.23 16.26
CA GLY A 478 51.97 32.53 15.11
C GLY A 478 52.69 33.50 14.18
N ASN A 479 53.26 33.01 13.08
CA ASN A 479 53.91 33.89 12.11
C ASN A 479 52.86 34.62 11.28
N ILE A 480 53.11 35.90 10.98
CA ILE A 480 52.31 36.72 10.07
C ILE A 480 53.22 37.08 8.90
N SER A 481 52.91 36.59 7.71
CA SER A 481 53.59 36.93 6.46
C SER A 481 52.61 37.62 5.50
N ASP A 482 53.04 38.75 4.94
CA ASP A 482 52.29 39.50 3.93
C ASP A 482 53.23 39.74 2.75
N GLU A 483 52.89 39.20 1.58
CA GLU A 483 53.63 39.45 0.35
C GLU A 483 52.92 40.60 -0.40
N GLN A 484 53.59 41.75 -0.53
CA GLN A 484 53.15 42.90 -1.35
C GLN A 484 51.99 43.78 -0.81
N CYS A 485 51.57 43.70 0.46
CA CYS A 485 50.49 44.54 1.00
C CYS A 485 50.75 45.25 2.34
N PRO A 486 50.20 46.47 2.56
CA PRO A 486 50.40 47.20 3.81
C PRO A 486 49.41 46.79 4.90
N GLN A 487 49.93 46.21 5.98
CA GLN A 487 49.18 45.94 7.22
C GLN A 487 48.78 47.24 7.92
N LYS A 488 47.52 47.33 8.34
CA LYS A 488 47.06 48.39 9.25
C LYS A 488 46.69 47.75 10.59
N ASN A 489 47.21 48.31 11.67
CA ASN A 489 46.82 47.99 13.06
C ASN A 489 46.97 46.52 13.48
N ILE A 490 48.21 46.08 13.72
CA ILE A 490 48.49 44.87 14.50
C ILE A 490 48.60 45.24 15.99
N ALA A 491 47.81 44.57 16.83
CA ALA A 491 47.84 44.71 18.27
C ALA A 491 48.03 43.34 18.94
N ASN A 492 48.97 43.25 19.90
CA ASN A 492 49.20 42.04 20.71
C ASN A 492 49.52 40.77 19.88
N SER A 493 50.40 40.86 18.88
CA SER A 493 50.92 39.67 18.16
C SER A 493 52.15 39.09 18.87
N MET A 494 52.26 37.75 18.92
CA MET A 494 53.38 37.01 19.54
C MET A 494 54.09 36.04 18.58
N GLY A 495 54.42 36.48 17.37
CA GLY A 495 55.28 35.73 16.43
C GLY A 495 56.08 36.65 15.51
N ASN A 496 56.75 36.06 14.52
CA ASN A 496 57.49 36.85 13.53
C ASN A 496 56.52 37.53 12.58
N ILE A 497 56.75 38.82 12.32
CA ILE A 497 56.08 39.59 11.28
C ILE A 497 57.12 39.84 10.20
N SER A 498 56.89 39.31 9.00
CA SER A 498 57.76 39.50 7.84
C SER A 498 56.98 40.16 6.70
N ASP A 499 57.45 41.33 6.29
CA ASP A 499 57.01 42.02 5.07
C ASP A 499 58.03 41.67 3.97
N GLU A 500 57.65 40.86 2.98
CA GLU A 500 58.44 40.59 1.75
C GLU A 500 57.78 41.29 0.55
#